data_AF-A0A3M8SXZ9-F1
#
_entry.id   AF-A0A3M8SXZ9-F1
#
_cell.length_a   1.000
_cell.length_b   1.000
_cell.length_c   1.000
_cell.angle_alpha   90.00
_cell.angle_beta   90.00
_cell.angle_gamma   90.00
#
_symmetry.space_group_name_H-M   'P 1'
#
loop_
_entity.id
_entity.type
_entity.pdbx_description
1 polymer ?
#
loop_
_entity_poly.entity_id
_entity_poly.type
_entity_poly.pdbx_seq_one_letter_code
_entity_poly.pdbx_strand_id
1 'polypeptide(L)'
;MSARFRRRDAQETFLQAFKFFALSSLSVIAFDALASVASVALGFPYSYTAFGSAALYIVLAFFAARMFGFWAAIALGVVMGITDVTIGWAVSWAIGPGRYDVGTLTPSDWIFTALFAAVLGAIYGLIGGSVGTFARRRRPAGEPQP
;
A
#
# COMPACT_ATOMS: atom_id res chain seq x y z
N MET A 1 22.99 -14.39 26.20
CA MET A 1 22.62 -13.94 24.84
C MET A 1 23.06 -12.48 24.70
N SER A 2 24.06 -12.18 23.85
CA SER A 2 24.77 -10.88 23.86
C SER A 2 24.03 -9.76 23.11
N ALA A 3 24.20 -8.51 23.54
CA ALA A 3 23.55 -7.34 22.93
C ALA A 3 23.81 -7.16 21.43
N ARG A 4 24.94 -7.69 20.91
CA ARG A 4 25.25 -7.68 19.47
C ARG A 4 24.31 -8.57 18.66
N PHE A 5 23.91 -9.72 19.21
CA PHE A 5 23.00 -10.64 18.52
C PHE A 5 21.62 -10.01 18.34
N ARG A 6 21.06 -9.44 19.42
CA ARG A 6 19.77 -8.72 19.41
C ARG A 6 19.76 -7.55 18.41
N ARG A 7 20.88 -6.84 18.26
CA ARG A 7 20.99 -5.71 17.32
C ARG A 7 20.97 -6.17 15.85
N ARG A 8 21.58 -7.32 15.55
CA ARG A 8 21.60 -7.89 14.20
C ARG A 8 20.21 -8.36 13.77
N ASP A 9 19.50 -9.09 14.63
CA ASP A 9 18.14 -9.58 14.34
C ASP A 9 17.17 -8.42 14.07
N ALA A 10 17.30 -7.34 14.86
CA ALA A 10 16.50 -6.13 14.68
C ALA A 10 16.80 -5.42 13.35
N GLN A 11 18.07 -5.34 12.93
CA GLN A 11 18.44 -4.78 11.63
C GLN A 11 17.92 -5.60 10.46
N GLU A 12 17.99 -6.93 10.54
CA GLU A 12 17.50 -7.83 9.50
C GLU A 12 15.98 -7.72 9.36
N THR A 13 15.24 -7.70 10.47
CA THR A 13 13.79 -7.50 10.49
C THR A 13 13.40 -6.14 9.90
N PHE A 14 14.10 -5.08 10.30
CA PHE A 14 13.87 -3.73 9.76
C PHE A 14 14.11 -3.68 8.25
N LEU A 15 15.21 -4.25 7.76
CA LEU A 15 15.53 -4.26 6.34
C LEU A 15 14.50 -5.05 5.52
N GLN A 16 14.00 -6.18 6.05
CA GLN A 16 12.93 -6.94 5.42
C GLN A 16 11.62 -6.15 5.35
N ALA A 17 11.23 -5.50 6.45
CA ALA A 17 10.04 -4.66 6.48
C ALA A 17 10.15 -3.49 5.49
N PHE A 18 11.29 -2.79 5.49
CA PHE A 18 11.55 -1.70 4.55
C PHE A 18 11.45 -2.15 3.09
N LYS A 19 12.09 -3.27 2.73
CA LYS A 19 11.99 -3.86 1.39
C LYS A 19 10.55 -4.19 1.02
N PHE A 20 9.79 -4.79 1.94
CA PHE A 20 8.39 -5.12 1.70
C PHE A 20 7.53 -3.88 1.46
N PHE A 21 7.74 -2.83 2.25
CA PHE A 21 7.05 -1.54 2.08
C PHE A 21 7.38 -0.91 0.73
N ALA A 22 8.66 -0.88 0.35
CA ALA A 22 9.09 -0.34 -0.93
C ALA A 22 8.51 -1.12 -2.12
N LEU A 23 8.51 -2.45 -2.08
CA LEU A 23 7.93 -3.29 -3.13
C LEU A 23 6.41 -3.16 -3.22
N SER A 24 5.74 -2.98 -2.07
CA SER A 24 4.30 -2.72 -2.02
C SER A 24 3.97 -1.37 -2.67
N SER A 25 4.68 -0.30 -2.31
CA SER A 25 4.56 1.01 -2.97
C SER A 25 4.84 0.93 -4.47
N LEU A 26 5.87 0.18 -4.89
CA LEU A 26 6.17 -0.01 -6.30
C LEU A 26 5.03 -0.74 -7.03
N SER A 27 4.38 -1.69 -6.37
CA SER A 27 3.24 -2.42 -6.92
C SER A 27 2.02 -1.51 -7.12
N VAL A 28 1.80 -0.56 -6.20
CA VAL A 28 0.76 0.49 -6.36
C VAL A 28 1.05 1.35 -7.58
N ILE A 29 2.27 1.85 -7.71
CA ILE A 29 2.68 2.69 -8.86
C ILE A 29 2.54 1.91 -10.18
N ALA A 30 2.98 0.65 -10.20
CA ALA A 30 2.86 -0.21 -11.38
C ALA A 30 1.39 -0.49 -11.73
N PHE A 31 0.55 -0.72 -10.73
CA PHE A 31 -0.88 -0.87 -10.92
C PHE A 31 -1.50 0.37 -11.54
N ASP A 32 -1.21 1.56 -11.00
CA ASP A 32 -1.72 2.84 -11.52
C ASP A 32 -1.30 3.10 -12.97
N ALA A 33 -0.05 2.78 -13.31
CA ALA A 33 0.44 2.88 -14.69
C ALA A 33 -0.34 1.95 -15.64
N LEU A 34 -0.49 0.68 -15.27
CA LEU A 34 -1.21 -0.30 -16.07
C LEU A 34 -2.70 0.04 -16.19
N ALA A 35 -3.32 0.43 -15.08
CA ALA A 35 -4.70 0.89 -15.01
C ALA A 35 -4.92 2.12 -15.89
N SER A 36 -3.97 3.06 -15.91
CA SER A 36 -4.04 4.25 -16.75
C SER A 36 -3.98 3.91 -18.24
N VAL A 37 -3.03 3.06 -18.63
CA VAL A 37 -2.93 2.56 -20.01
C VAL A 37 -4.20 1.81 -20.42
N ALA A 38 -4.69 0.92 -19.55
CA ALA A 38 -5.90 0.14 -19.82
C ALA A 38 -7.14 1.04 -19.93
N SER A 39 -7.28 2.05 -19.08
CA SER A 39 -8.40 3.00 -19.12
C SER A 39 -8.42 3.77 -20.44
N VAL A 40 -7.26 4.24 -20.90
CA VAL A 40 -7.15 4.92 -22.20
C VAL A 40 -7.40 3.96 -23.36
N ALA A 41 -6.83 2.74 -23.32
CA ALA A 41 -6.93 1.78 -24.42
C ALA A 41 -8.33 1.17 -24.58
N LEU A 42 -9.03 0.93 -23.47
CA LEU A 42 -10.34 0.27 -23.46
C LEU A 42 -11.51 1.25 -23.27
N GLY A 43 -11.22 2.52 -22.95
CA GLY A 43 -12.21 3.58 -22.79
C GLY A 43 -13.07 3.49 -21.52
N PHE A 44 -12.69 2.68 -20.52
CA PHE A 44 -13.43 2.59 -19.27
C PHE A 44 -13.05 3.74 -18.30
N PRO A 45 -13.96 4.16 -17.41
CA PRO A 45 -13.67 5.20 -16.41
C PRO A 45 -12.54 4.79 -15.45
N TYR A 46 -11.47 5.59 -15.37
CA TYR A 46 -10.34 5.33 -14.47
C TYR A 46 -10.79 5.21 -13.00
N SER A 47 -11.89 5.83 -12.58
CA SER A 47 -12.44 5.68 -11.22
C SER A 47 -12.72 4.22 -10.80
N TYR A 48 -12.92 3.30 -11.73
CA TYR A 48 -13.12 1.88 -11.42
C TYR A 48 -11.85 1.18 -10.94
N THR A 49 -10.68 1.75 -11.21
CA THR A 49 -9.38 1.20 -10.77
C THR A 49 -9.22 1.30 -9.27
N ALA A 50 -9.96 2.21 -8.61
CA ALA A 50 -9.99 2.35 -7.16
C ALA A 50 -10.37 1.05 -6.43
N PHE A 51 -11.25 0.23 -7.03
CA PHE A 51 -11.57 -1.10 -6.47
C PHE A 51 -10.37 -2.06 -6.54
N GLY A 52 -9.58 -1.96 -7.62
CA GLY A 52 -8.34 -2.70 -7.78
C GLY A 52 -7.27 -2.27 -6.79
N SER A 53 -7.06 -0.96 -6.60
CA SER A 53 -6.16 -0.43 -5.57
C SER A 53 -6.59 -0.87 -4.17
N ALA A 54 -7.88 -0.79 -3.85
CA ALA A 54 -8.40 -1.27 -2.56
C ALA A 54 -8.09 -2.77 -2.33
N ALA A 55 -8.31 -3.61 -3.33
CA ALA A 55 -7.99 -5.03 -3.25
C ALA A 55 -6.48 -5.26 -3.05
N LEU A 56 -5.64 -4.55 -3.80
CA LEU A 56 -4.18 -4.60 -3.68
C LEU A 56 -3.74 -4.23 -2.26
N TYR A 57 -4.31 -3.17 -1.69
CA TYR A 57 -3.95 -2.68 -0.36
C TYR A 57 -4.30 -3.70 0.72
N ILE A 58 -5.52 -4.24 0.67
CA ILE A 58 -5.99 -5.25 1.62
C ILE A 58 -5.09 -6.50 1.57
N VAL A 59 -4.75 -6.97 0.38
CA VAL A 59 -3.90 -8.16 0.20
C VAL A 59 -2.49 -7.93 0.73
N LEU A 60 -1.85 -6.82 0.39
CA LEU A 60 -0.50 -6.51 0.86
C LEU A 60 -0.48 -6.25 2.38
N ALA A 61 -1.49 -5.59 2.93
CA ALA A 61 -1.65 -5.42 4.37
C ALA A 61 -1.87 -6.74 5.10
N PHE A 62 -2.63 -7.68 4.52
CA PHE A 62 -2.79 -9.04 5.04
C PHE A 62 -1.43 -9.73 5.19
N PHE A 63 -0.59 -9.69 4.16
CA PHE A 63 0.74 -10.29 4.22
C PHE A 63 1.65 -9.55 5.22
N ALA A 64 1.63 -8.23 5.24
CA ALA A 64 2.38 -7.43 6.22
C ALA A 64 2.00 -7.77 7.66
N ALA A 65 0.72 -8.00 7.97
CA ALA A 65 0.29 -8.41 9.30
C ALA A 65 0.80 -9.81 9.69
N ARG A 66 0.90 -10.71 8.72
CA ARG A 66 1.44 -12.05 8.95
C ARG A 66 2.95 -12.03 9.21
N MET A 67 3.68 -11.17 8.51
CA MET A 67 5.14 -11.08 8.59
C MET A 67 5.63 -10.17 9.73
N PHE A 68 5.05 -8.97 9.85
CA PHE A 68 5.57 -7.90 10.70
C PHE A 68 4.58 -7.47 11.81
N GLY A 69 3.33 -7.92 11.73
CA GLY A 69 2.30 -7.66 12.74
C GLY A 69 1.27 -6.60 12.37
N PHE A 70 0.21 -6.52 13.18
CA PHE A 70 -0.98 -5.73 12.89
C PHE A 70 -0.69 -4.24 12.63
N TRP A 71 0.11 -3.59 13.49
CA TRP A 71 0.43 -2.17 13.33
C TRP A 71 1.24 -1.88 12.07
N ALA A 72 2.11 -2.80 11.66
CA ALA A 72 2.85 -2.67 10.40
C ALA A 72 1.93 -2.73 9.19
N ALA A 73 0.83 -3.50 9.24
CA ALA A 73 -0.16 -3.53 8.16
C ALA A 73 -0.93 -2.22 8.02
N ILE A 74 -1.30 -1.58 9.13
CA ILE A 74 -1.94 -0.25 9.11
C ILE A 74 -0.96 0.80 8.56
N ALA A 75 0.28 0.80 9.06
CA ALA A 75 1.31 1.72 8.58
C ALA A 75 1.58 1.53 7.08
N LEU A 76 1.63 0.28 6.61
CA LEU A 76 1.77 -0.02 5.19
C LEU A 76 0.59 0.53 4.37
N GLY A 77 -0.64 0.35 4.87
CA GLY A 77 -1.84 0.91 4.24
C GLY A 77 -1.76 2.42 4.04
N VAL A 78 -1.34 3.15 5.07
CA VAL A 78 -1.10 4.61 4.99
C VAL A 78 -0.05 4.95 3.94
N VAL A 79 1.09 4.26 3.96
CA VAL A 79 2.19 4.49 3.01
C VAL A 79 1.74 4.24 1.57
N MET A 80 0.99 3.17 1.32
CA MET A 80 0.41 2.87 0.00
C MET A 80 -0.57 3.96 -0.43
N GLY A 81 -1.49 4.37 0.45
CA GLY A 81 -2.45 5.45 0.15
C GLY A 81 -1.79 6.78 -0.20
N ILE A 82 -0.73 7.16 0.53
CA ILE A 82 0.07 8.35 0.19
C ILE A 82 0.81 8.14 -1.14
N THR A 83 1.33 6.94 -1.41
CA THR A 83 2.02 6.62 -2.67
C THR A 83 1.09 6.77 -3.88
N ASP A 84 -0.16 6.28 -3.76
CA ASP A 84 -1.24 6.41 -4.77
C ASP A 84 -1.40 7.85 -5.20
N VAL A 85 -1.66 8.74 -4.25
CA VAL A 85 -2.06 10.13 -4.54
C VAL A 85 -0.88 11.06 -4.78
N THR A 86 0.34 10.53 -4.76
CA THR A 86 1.55 11.27 -5.08
C THR A 86 2.16 10.73 -6.37
N ILE A 87 2.94 9.66 -6.27
CA ILE A 87 3.71 9.12 -7.40
C ILE A 87 2.80 8.39 -8.38
N GLY A 88 1.86 7.57 -7.87
CA GLY A 88 0.91 6.83 -8.71
C GLY A 88 0.04 7.76 -9.56
N TRP A 89 -0.45 8.82 -8.93
CA TRP A 89 -1.24 9.85 -9.59
C TRP A 89 -0.42 10.66 -10.60
N ALA A 90 0.82 11.02 -10.27
CA ALA A 90 1.72 11.70 -11.21
C ALA A 90 2.03 10.84 -12.45
N VAL A 91 2.21 9.52 -12.29
CA VAL A 91 2.39 8.60 -13.41
C VAL A 91 1.12 8.52 -14.26
N SER A 92 -0.04 8.47 -13.62
CA SER A 92 -1.34 8.44 -14.31
C SER A 92 -1.57 9.72 -15.13
N TRP A 93 -1.23 10.90 -14.58
CA TRP A 93 -1.25 12.17 -15.29
C TRP A 93 -0.34 12.21 -16.51
N ALA A 94 0.84 11.58 -16.44
CA ALA A 94 1.76 11.52 -17.56
C ALA A 94 1.22 10.65 -18.71
N ILE A 95 0.41 9.62 -18.39
CA ILE A 95 -0.23 8.74 -19.37
C ILE A 95 -1.48 9.40 -19.97
N GLY A 96 -2.22 10.17 -19.18
CA GLY A 96 -3.40 10.91 -19.65
C GLY A 96 -4.58 10.98 -18.68
N PRO A 97 -5.01 9.88 -18.03
CA PRO A 97 -6.22 9.91 -17.22
C PRO A 97 -6.05 10.74 -15.94
N GLY A 98 -7.14 11.40 -15.56
CA GLY A 98 -7.23 12.15 -14.30
C GLY A 98 -6.40 13.42 -14.24
N ARG A 99 -5.82 13.87 -15.37
CA ARG A 99 -5.06 15.12 -15.46
C ARG A 99 -5.97 16.32 -15.24
N TYR A 100 -5.59 17.16 -14.29
CA TYR A 100 -6.25 18.45 -14.02
C TYR A 100 -5.52 19.58 -14.75
N ASP A 101 -6.24 20.62 -15.14
CA ASP A 101 -5.65 21.82 -15.72
C ASP A 101 -4.76 22.54 -14.69
N VAL A 102 -3.69 23.16 -15.17
CA VAL A 102 -2.73 23.86 -14.29
C VAL A 102 -3.46 24.99 -13.54
N GLY A 103 -3.30 25.04 -12.22
CA GLY A 103 -3.91 26.06 -11.36
C GLY A 103 -5.31 25.74 -10.86
N THR A 104 -5.89 24.59 -11.22
CA THR A 104 -7.20 24.17 -10.70
C THR A 104 -7.16 23.62 -9.27
N LEU A 105 -6.07 22.93 -8.90
CA LEU A 105 -5.90 22.34 -7.58
C LEU A 105 -5.28 23.34 -6.61
N THR A 106 -5.99 23.65 -5.55
CA THR A 106 -5.50 24.48 -4.45
C THR A 106 -4.61 23.66 -3.49
N PRO A 107 -3.74 24.30 -2.69
CA PRO A 107 -3.00 23.59 -1.65
C PRO A 107 -3.89 22.83 -0.66
N SER A 108 -5.10 23.32 -0.39
CA SER A 108 -6.10 22.63 0.43
C SER A 108 -6.57 21.32 -0.21
N ASP A 109 -6.76 21.28 -1.53
CA ASP A 109 -7.19 20.07 -2.23
C ASP A 109 -6.11 18.98 -2.16
N TRP A 110 -4.84 19.37 -2.27
CA TRP A 110 -3.69 18.47 -2.11
C TRP A 110 -3.63 17.88 -0.71
N ILE A 111 -3.75 18.71 0.33
CA ILE A 111 -3.74 18.27 1.73
C ILE A 111 -4.94 17.35 2.00
N PHE A 112 -6.14 17.74 1.57
CA PHE A 112 -7.34 16.94 1.74
C PHE A 112 -7.21 15.58 1.05
N THR A 113 -6.75 15.55 -0.20
CA THR A 113 -6.57 14.31 -0.97
C THR A 113 -5.54 13.40 -0.31
N ALA A 114 -4.41 13.95 0.13
CA ALA A 114 -3.37 13.19 0.85
C ALA A 114 -3.89 12.60 2.16
N LEU A 115 -4.61 13.39 2.97
CA LEU A 115 -5.20 12.92 4.23
C LEU A 115 -6.28 11.88 4.00
N PHE A 116 -7.17 12.11 3.04
CA PHE A 116 -8.24 11.19 2.68
C PHE A 116 -7.67 9.84 2.23
N ALA A 117 -6.67 9.84 1.34
CA ALA A 117 -6.02 8.62 0.88
C ALA A 117 -5.23 7.92 1.99
N ALA A 118 -4.57 8.66 2.87
CA ALA A 118 -3.91 8.09 4.05
C ALA A 118 -4.91 7.39 4.97
N VAL A 119 -6.08 8.00 5.21
CA VAL A 119 -7.15 7.41 6.04
C VAL A 119 -7.76 6.18 5.38
N LEU A 120 -8.08 6.24 4.08
CA LEU A 120 -8.56 5.07 3.34
C LEU A 120 -7.52 3.95 3.33
N GLY A 121 -6.26 4.29 3.10
CA GLY A 121 -5.13 3.37 3.19
C GLY A 121 -5.05 2.71 4.56
N ALA A 122 -5.18 3.47 5.64
CA ALA A 122 -5.23 2.94 7.00
C ALA A 122 -6.41 1.99 7.22
N ILE A 123 -7.60 2.30 6.67
CA ILE A 123 -8.79 1.45 6.74
C ILE A 123 -8.54 0.12 6.02
N TYR A 124 -8.01 0.14 4.80
CA TYR A 124 -7.67 -1.09 4.07
C TYR A 124 -6.56 -1.88 4.77
N GLY A 125 -5.58 -1.16 5.34
CA GLY A 125 -4.54 -1.71 6.19
C GLY A 125 -5.10 -2.42 7.42
N LEU A 126 -6.10 -1.83 8.06
CA LEU A 126 -6.82 -2.39 9.20
C LEU A 126 -7.60 -3.65 8.78
N ILE A 127 -8.35 -3.60 7.67
CA ILE A 127 -9.12 -4.76 7.17
C ILE A 127 -8.18 -5.93 6.86
N GLY A 128 -7.20 -5.73 5.98
CA GLY A 128 -6.24 -6.76 5.62
C GLY A 128 -5.44 -7.23 6.84
N GLY A 129 -5.00 -6.29 7.66
CA GLY A 129 -4.20 -6.55 8.85
C GLY A 129 -4.94 -7.35 9.92
N SER A 130 -6.22 -7.08 10.15
CA SER A 130 -7.07 -7.87 11.05
C SER A 130 -7.15 -9.30 10.56
N VAL A 131 -7.52 -9.52 9.30
CA VAL A 131 -7.63 -10.87 8.71
C VAL A 131 -6.29 -11.61 8.77
N GLY A 132 -5.18 -10.95 8.43
CA GLY A 132 -3.83 -11.53 8.48
C GLY A 132 -3.41 -11.91 9.89
N THR A 133 -3.73 -11.08 10.88
CA THR A 133 -3.44 -11.35 12.29
C THR A 133 -4.24 -12.54 12.80
N PHE A 134 -5.54 -12.62 12.49
CA PHE A 134 -6.37 -13.76 12.87
C PHE A 134 -5.90 -15.06 12.21
N ALA A 135 -5.54 -15.02 10.92
CA ALA A 135 -5.00 -16.18 10.21
C ALA A 135 -3.66 -16.67 10.81
N ARG A 136 -2.82 -15.76 11.31
CA ARG A 136 -1.57 -16.11 12.01
C ARG A 136 -1.81 -16.87 13.31
N ARG A 137 -2.83 -16.47 14.09
CA ARG A 137 -3.19 -17.08 15.38
C ARG A 137 -3.79 -18.48 15.26
N ARG A 138 -4.37 -18.82 14.11
CA ARG A 138 -5.01 -20.13 13.87
C ARG A 138 -4.06 -21.23 13.39
N ARG A 139 -2.77 -20.95 13.20
CA ARG A 139 -1.81 -22.00 12.83
C ARG A 139 -1.54 -22.92 14.04
N PRO A 140 -1.74 -24.25 13.91
CA PRO A 140 -1.35 -25.21 14.93
C PRO A 140 0.15 -25.09 15.20
N ALA A 141 0.57 -25.21 16.46
CA ALA A 141 1.97 -25.22 16.84
C ALA A 141 2.67 -26.44 16.21
N GLY A 142 3.34 -26.27 15.08
CA GLY A 142 4.09 -27.35 14.42
C GLY A 142 4.44 -27.17 12.96
N GLU A 143 3.78 -26.26 12.22
CA GLU A 143 4.06 -26.09 10.79
C GLU A 143 5.19 -25.07 10.53
N PRO A 144 6.30 -25.45 9.86
CA PRO A 144 7.37 -24.53 9.48
C PRO A 144 6.86 -23.43 8.53
N GLN A 145 7.43 -22.22 8.65
CA GLN A 145 7.25 -21.17 7.64
C GLN A 145 8.01 -21.54 6.36
N PRO A 146 7.42 -21.42 5.16
CA PRO A 146 8.18 -21.41 3.91
C PRO A 146 9.01 -20.14 3.77
#